data_AF-A0A8I1RNU2-F1
#
_entry.id   AF-A0A8I1RNU2-F1
#
_cell.length_a   1.000
_cell.length_b   1.000
_cell.length_c   1.000
_cell.angle_alpha   90.00
_cell.angle_beta   90.00
_cell.angle_gamma   90.00
#
_symmetry.space_group_name_H-M   'P 1'
#
loop_
_entity.id
_entity.type
_entity.pdbx_description
1 polymer ?
#
loop_
_entity_poly.entity_id
_entity_poly.type
_entity_poly.pdbx_seq_one_letter_code
_entity_poly.pdbx_strand_id
1 'polypeptide(L)'
;MRLNGLAAGAGLAMVLVLAGCGTRPGDRALSGAAIGAGAGAIIGAATGTPATGAAIGAAAGAAIGGLTDPCDINLGDPYWKQNGGKRAYDRRCGKSHHHRDRDRYDDRY
;
A
#
# COMPACT_ATOMS: atom_id res chain seq x y z
N MET A 1 -25.59 20.96 -11.79
CA MET A 1 -24.34 20.43 -11.21
C MET A 1 -23.50 19.90 -12.35
N ARG A 2 -22.30 20.45 -12.54
CA ARG A 2 -21.53 20.37 -13.79
C ARG A 2 -20.97 18.95 -13.98
N LEU A 3 -21.39 18.25 -15.06
CA LEU A 3 -20.83 16.95 -15.45
C LEU A 3 -19.30 16.98 -15.62
N ASN A 4 -18.72 18.15 -15.95
CA ASN A 4 -17.26 18.33 -16.05
C ASN A 4 -16.51 18.08 -14.73
N GLY A 5 -17.16 18.25 -13.57
CA GLY A 5 -16.53 17.95 -12.27
C GLY A 5 -16.40 16.45 -12.00
N LEU A 6 -17.33 15.64 -12.52
CA LEU A 6 -17.31 14.18 -12.38
C LEU A 6 -16.21 13.55 -13.24
N ALA A 7 -15.97 14.06 -14.45
CA ALA A 7 -14.89 13.58 -15.32
C ALA A 7 -13.50 13.90 -14.73
N ALA A 8 -13.31 15.10 -14.17
CA ALA A 8 -12.08 15.46 -13.47
C ALA A 8 -11.88 14.64 -12.18
N GLY A 9 -12.96 14.40 -11.42
CA GLY A 9 -12.93 13.58 -10.21
C GLY A 9 -12.60 12.11 -10.49
N ALA A 10 -13.21 11.52 -11.51
CA ALA A 10 -12.93 10.15 -11.94
C ALA A 10 -11.50 9.98 -12.47
N GLY A 11 -11.01 10.95 -13.24
CA GLY A 11 -9.62 10.97 -13.72
C GLY A 11 -8.61 11.04 -12.57
N LEU A 12 -8.84 11.91 -11.58
CA LEU A 12 -7.98 12.04 -10.40
C LEU A 12 -7.99 10.76 -9.55
N ALA A 13 -9.16 10.15 -9.35
CA ALA A 13 -9.28 8.87 -8.64
C ALA A 13 -8.50 7.75 -9.35
N MET A 14 -8.57 7.67 -10.68
CA MET A 14 -7.80 6.69 -11.47
C MET A 14 -6.29 6.89 -11.30
N VAL A 15 -5.82 8.13 -11.33
CA VAL A 15 -4.39 8.46 -11.14
C VAL A 15 -3.92 8.14 -9.71
N LEU A 16 -4.74 8.41 -8.70
CA LEU A 16 -4.46 8.07 -7.30
C LEU A 16 -4.44 6.56 -7.05
N VAL A 17 -5.32 5.80 -7.71
CA VAL A 17 -5.32 4.33 -7.68
C VAL A 17 -4.06 3.76 -8.34
N LEU A 18 -3.64 4.33 -9.49
CA LEU A 18 -2.38 3.95 -10.14
C LEU A 18 -1.15 4.29 -9.28
N ALA A 19 -1.15 5.44 -8.61
CA ALA A 19 -0.08 5.87 -7.71
C ALA A 19 -0.04 5.04 -6.40
N GLY A 20 -1.21 4.66 -5.87
CA GLY A 20 -1.34 3.76 -4.72
C GLY A 20 -0.96 2.30 -5.03
N CYS A 21 -0.87 1.93 -6.31
CA CYS A 21 -0.28 0.65 -6.75
C CYS A 21 1.25 0.58 -6.54
N GLY A 22 1.82 1.54 -5.78
CA GLY A 22 3.18 1.51 -5.26
C GLY A 22 3.51 0.15 -4.65
N THR A 23 4.64 -0.40 -5.03
CA THR A 23 5.04 -1.78 -4.67
C THR A 23 5.68 -1.86 -3.27
N ARG A 24 5.72 -0.76 -2.50
CA ARG A 24 6.28 -0.74 -1.14
C ARG A 24 5.13 -0.78 -0.12
N PRO A 25 5.26 -1.53 0.99
CA PRO A 25 4.20 -1.68 1.99
C PRO A 25 3.78 -0.33 2.60
N GLY A 26 4.74 0.55 2.89
CA GLY A 26 4.47 1.88 3.45
C GLY A 26 3.67 2.80 2.52
N ASP A 27 3.95 2.77 1.22
CA ASP A 27 3.21 3.58 0.24
C ASP A 27 1.76 3.08 0.07
N ARG A 28 1.54 1.76 0.21
CA ARG A 28 0.21 1.13 0.19
C ARG A 28 -0.59 1.43 1.46
N ALA A 29 0.06 1.36 2.63
CA ALA A 29 -0.55 1.74 3.88
C ALA A 29 -0.94 3.23 3.87
N LEU A 30 -0.04 4.10 3.42
CA LEU A 30 -0.28 5.54 3.38
C LEU A 30 -1.38 5.92 2.38
N SER A 31 -1.37 5.32 1.17
CA SER A 31 -2.42 5.56 0.17
C SER A 31 -3.78 4.97 0.61
N GLY A 32 -3.79 3.76 1.17
CA GLY A 32 -4.99 3.16 1.75
C GLY A 32 -5.58 4.00 2.87
N ALA A 33 -4.71 4.57 3.74
CA ALA A 33 -5.12 5.49 4.79
C ALA A 33 -5.74 6.78 4.23
N ALA A 34 -5.10 7.39 3.23
CA ALA A 34 -5.58 8.64 2.63
C ALA A 34 -6.94 8.46 1.93
N ILE A 35 -7.09 7.38 1.15
CA ILE A 35 -8.34 7.06 0.46
C ILE A 35 -9.43 6.71 1.48
N GLY A 36 -9.10 5.87 2.47
CA GLY A 36 -10.00 5.49 3.55
C GLY A 36 -10.47 6.69 4.37
N ALA A 37 -9.58 7.64 4.68
CA ALA A 37 -9.95 8.89 5.34
C ALA A 37 -10.90 9.73 4.49
N GLY A 38 -10.62 9.89 3.18
CA GLY A 38 -11.49 10.67 2.30
C GLY A 38 -12.89 10.07 2.20
N ALA A 39 -12.99 8.77 1.95
CA ALA A 39 -14.27 8.06 1.88
C ALA A 39 -14.99 8.06 3.25
N GLY A 40 -14.25 7.78 4.31
CA GLY A 40 -14.76 7.76 5.68
C GLY A 40 -15.23 9.14 6.16
N ALA A 41 -14.58 10.23 5.71
CA ALA A 41 -15.01 11.59 6.00
C ALA A 41 -16.34 11.92 5.32
N ILE A 42 -16.53 11.49 4.07
CA ILE A 42 -17.79 11.70 3.33
C ILE A 42 -18.94 10.95 4.01
N ILE A 43 -18.72 9.67 4.34
CA ILE A 43 -19.72 8.84 5.02
C ILE A 43 -20.00 9.37 6.44
N GLY A 44 -18.94 9.70 7.18
CA GLY A 44 -19.04 10.28 8.52
C GLY A 44 -19.71 11.65 8.53
N ALA A 45 -19.52 12.47 7.49
CA ALA A 45 -20.22 13.74 7.34
C ALA A 45 -21.74 13.52 7.20
N ALA A 46 -22.16 12.44 6.51
CA ALA A 46 -23.57 12.09 6.39
C ALA A 46 -24.20 11.66 7.73
N THR A 47 -23.40 11.11 8.66
CA THR A 47 -23.85 10.71 10.00
C THR A 47 -23.60 11.79 11.08
N GLY A 48 -23.09 12.96 10.71
CA GLY A 48 -22.79 14.07 11.63
C GLY A 48 -21.44 13.97 12.36
N THR A 49 -20.61 12.98 12.03
CA THR A 49 -19.30 12.73 12.66
C THR A 49 -18.20 12.54 11.60
N PRO A 50 -17.84 13.58 10.83
CA PRO A 50 -16.87 13.48 9.74
C PRO A 50 -15.46 13.11 10.23
N ALA A 51 -15.02 13.66 11.36
CA ALA A 51 -13.71 13.37 11.93
C ALA A 51 -13.59 11.90 12.35
N THR A 52 -14.64 11.36 12.99
CA THR A 52 -14.68 9.96 13.41
C THR A 52 -14.69 9.02 12.21
N GLY A 53 -15.50 9.32 11.19
CA GLY A 53 -15.52 8.53 9.96
C GLY A 53 -14.19 8.55 9.22
N ALA A 54 -13.53 9.71 9.15
CA ALA A 54 -12.20 9.86 8.56
C ALA A 54 -11.14 9.08 9.34
N ALA A 55 -11.16 9.13 10.67
CA ALA A 55 -10.20 8.43 11.51
C ALA A 55 -10.35 6.90 11.38
N ILE A 56 -11.57 6.39 11.41
CA ILE A 56 -11.86 4.95 11.23
C ILE A 56 -11.47 4.51 9.82
N GLY A 57 -11.85 5.30 8.81
CA GLY A 57 -11.52 5.02 7.42
C GLY A 57 -10.00 5.01 7.16
N ALA A 58 -9.26 5.96 7.73
CA ALA A 58 -7.80 5.97 7.67
C ALA A 58 -7.20 4.75 8.36
N ALA A 59 -7.64 4.43 9.58
CA ALA A 59 -7.09 3.31 10.33
C ALA A 59 -7.35 1.97 9.60
N ALA A 60 -8.58 1.74 9.13
CA ALA A 60 -8.94 0.55 8.38
C ALA A 60 -8.20 0.48 7.03
N GLY A 61 -8.15 1.60 6.29
CA GLY A 61 -7.44 1.68 5.02
C GLY A 61 -5.92 1.50 5.15
N ALA A 62 -5.32 2.02 6.22
CA ALA A 62 -3.92 1.82 6.56
C ALA A 62 -3.63 0.36 6.93
N ALA A 63 -4.49 -0.23 7.77
CA ALA A 63 -4.36 -1.62 8.18
C ALA A 63 -4.44 -2.55 6.95
N ILE A 64 -5.45 -2.39 6.09
CA ILE A 64 -5.58 -3.20 4.88
C ILE A 64 -4.39 -2.95 3.93
N GLY A 65 -4.01 -1.68 3.71
CA GLY A 65 -2.90 -1.32 2.82
C GLY A 65 -1.52 -1.77 3.33
N GLY A 66 -1.33 -1.84 4.65
CA GLY A 66 -0.09 -2.23 5.29
C GLY A 66 0.02 -3.72 5.60
N LEU A 67 -1.10 -4.40 5.87
CA LEU A 67 -1.15 -5.84 6.08
C LEU A 67 -1.16 -6.62 4.76
N THR A 68 -1.52 -5.97 3.64
CA THR A 68 -1.50 -6.63 2.33
C THR A 68 -0.10 -6.59 1.74
N ASP A 69 0.71 -7.59 2.09
CA ASP A 69 2.06 -7.75 1.54
C ASP A 69 2.07 -8.66 0.30
N PRO A 70 2.60 -8.20 -0.85
CA PRO A 70 2.77 -9.05 -2.03
C PRO A 70 3.79 -10.19 -1.82
N CYS A 71 4.51 -10.16 -0.69
CA CYS A 71 5.50 -11.16 -0.31
C CYS A 71 4.92 -12.30 0.53
N ASP A 72 3.76 -12.10 1.19
CA ASP A 72 3.10 -13.11 2.04
C ASP A 72 1.93 -13.82 1.35
N ILE A 73 1.47 -13.32 0.20
CA ILE A 73 0.42 -13.99 -0.56
C ILE A 73 1.04 -15.09 -1.44
N ASN A 74 0.77 -16.34 -1.10
CA ASN A 74 1.23 -17.53 -1.82
C ASN A 74 0.34 -17.81 -3.06
N LEU A 75 0.49 -16.97 -4.10
CA LEU A 75 -0.28 -17.07 -5.35
C LEU A 75 0.26 -18.13 -6.33
N GLY A 76 1.18 -19.00 -5.90
CA GLY A 76 1.94 -19.87 -6.80
C GLY A 76 2.93 -19.09 -7.66
N ASP A 77 3.53 -19.75 -8.65
CA ASP A 77 4.49 -19.09 -9.52
C ASP A 77 3.78 -18.08 -10.44
N PRO A 78 4.07 -16.78 -10.30
CA PRO A 78 3.33 -15.80 -11.07
C PRO A 78 3.66 -15.89 -12.56
N TYR A 79 2.66 -15.74 -13.42
CA TYR A 79 2.79 -15.81 -14.89
C TYR A 79 3.93 -14.94 -15.46
N TRP A 80 4.20 -13.78 -14.86
CA TRP A 80 5.26 -12.85 -15.27
C TRP A 80 6.69 -13.27 -14.87
N LYS A 81 6.85 -14.39 -14.14
CA LYS A 81 8.16 -14.98 -13.79
C LYS A 81 8.96 -15.37 -15.03
N GLN A 82 8.28 -15.65 -16.14
CA GLN A 82 8.85 -16.03 -17.44
C GLN A 82 9.59 -14.86 -18.14
N ASN A 83 9.28 -13.61 -17.78
CA ASN A 83 9.81 -12.41 -18.44
C ASN A 83 10.74 -11.55 -17.53
N GLY A 84 11.43 -12.16 -16.57
CA GLY A 84 12.44 -11.47 -15.76
C GLY A 84 11.94 -10.78 -14.48
N GLY A 85 10.65 -10.95 -14.13
CA GLY A 85 10.07 -10.39 -12.91
C GLY A 85 10.64 -10.96 -11.59
N LYS A 86 11.24 -12.16 -11.63
CA LYS A 86 11.81 -12.82 -10.44
C LYS A 86 12.89 -11.99 -9.75
N ARG A 87 13.78 -11.33 -10.51
CA ARG A 87 14.87 -10.50 -9.93
C ARG A 87 14.33 -9.23 -9.24
N ALA A 88 13.21 -8.70 -9.73
CA ALA A 88 12.53 -7.56 -9.12
C ALA A 88 11.75 -7.98 -7.85
N TYR A 89 11.16 -9.18 -7.85
CA TYR A 89 10.53 -9.79 -6.68
C TYR A 89 11.56 -10.13 -5.59
N ASP A 90 12.65 -10.82 -5.91
CA ASP A 90 13.70 -11.21 -4.96
C ASP A 90 14.41 -9.99 -4.33
N ARG A 91 14.60 -8.87 -5.07
CA ARG A 91 15.14 -7.64 -4.46
C ARG A 91 14.18 -6.97 -3.48
N ARG A 92 12.87 -7.17 -3.65
CA ARG A 92 11.81 -6.49 -2.91
C ARG A 92 11.28 -7.29 -1.73
N CYS A 93 11.14 -8.60 -1.90
CA CYS A 93 10.68 -9.55 -0.89
C CYS A 93 11.82 -10.39 -0.29
N GLY A 94 12.94 -10.56 -1.00
CA GLY A 94 14.07 -11.39 -0.58
C GLY A 94 15.04 -10.74 0.41
N LYS A 95 14.58 -9.77 1.22
CA LYS A 95 15.38 -9.20 2.32
C LYS A 95 14.60 -9.25 3.64
N SER A 96 14.41 -10.46 4.16
CA SER A 96 14.05 -10.67 5.57
C SER A 96 15.00 -11.62 6.31
N HIS A 97 16.21 -11.90 5.77
CA HIS A 97 17.18 -12.80 6.41
C HIS A 97 18.65 -12.32 6.47
N HIS A 98 18.94 -11.01 6.47
CA HIS A 98 20.31 -10.54 6.74
C HIS A 98 20.34 -9.37 7.73
N HIS A 99 20.09 -9.68 9.01
CA HIS A 99 20.47 -8.80 10.13
C HIS A 99 21.17 -9.56 11.27
N ARG A 100 21.87 -10.65 10.98
CA ARG A 100 22.74 -11.29 11.97
C ARG A 100 24.13 -11.56 11.43
N ASP A 101 25.07 -11.00 12.19
CA ASP A 101 26.46 -11.42 12.38
C ASP A 101 27.48 -10.93 11.34
N ARG A 102 27.72 -9.62 11.33
CA ARG A 102 28.97 -9.03 10.83
C ARG A 102 30.04 -8.79 11.91
N ASP A 103 29.87 -9.32 13.12
CA ASP A 103 30.70 -8.94 14.28
C ASP A 103 31.48 -10.10 14.93
N ARG A 104 31.79 -11.20 14.21
CA ARG A 104 32.56 -12.33 14.78
C ARG A 104 33.87 -12.68 14.05
N TYR A 105 34.36 -11.85 13.14
CA TYR A 105 35.63 -12.11 12.45
C TYR A 105 36.82 -11.28 12.96
N ASP A 106 36.63 -10.39 13.95
CA ASP A 106 37.68 -9.44 14.39
C ASP A 106 38.30 -9.74 15.77
N ASP A 107 38.06 -10.92 16.35
CA ASP A 107 38.58 -11.30 17.69
C ASP A 107 39.66 -12.41 17.64
N ARG A 108 40.32 -12.57 16.48
CA ARG A 108 41.24 -13.70 16.22
C ARG A 108 42.57 -13.30 15.58
N TYR A 109 42.96 -12.03 15.62
CA TYR A 109 44.28 -11.59 15.17
C TYR A 109 44.90 -10.52 16.05
#